data_AF-A0A965V322-F1
#
_entry.id   AF-A0A965V322-F1
#
_cell.length_a   1.000
_cell.length_b   1.000
_cell.length_c   1.000
_cell.angle_alpha   90.00
_cell.angle_beta   90.00
_cell.angle_gamma   90.00
#
_symmetry.space_group_name_H-M   'P 1'
#
loop_
_entity.id
_entity.type
_entity.pdbx_description
1 polymer ?
#
loop_
_entity_poly.entity_id
_entity_poly.type
_entity_poly.pdbx_seq_one_letter_code
_entity_poly.pdbx_strand_id
1 'polypeptide(L)' 'MTHSSSPSLSLGKFCEVAGYLSILASIAIWYFAQGDGSSVEAVAHAERFGLFVGLWAPTFFILSMKYSDDKK' A
#
# COMPACT_ATOMS: atom_id res chain seq x y z
N MET A 1 7.85 -8.21 37.96
CA MET A 1 8.54 -7.44 36.91
C MET A 1 7.54 -7.12 35.82
N THR A 2 7.10 -5.87 35.76
CA THR A 2 6.13 -5.37 34.78
C THR A 2 6.83 -5.25 33.43
N HIS A 3 6.60 -6.21 32.52
CA HIS A 3 7.02 -6.07 31.14
C HIS A 3 6.19 -4.96 30.51
N SER A 4 6.82 -3.80 30.31
CA SER A 4 6.30 -2.71 29.51
C SER A 4 6.19 -3.20 28.07
N SER A 5 4.98 -3.63 27.67
CA SER A 5 4.66 -3.96 26.29
C SER A 5 4.66 -2.67 25.48
N SER A 6 5.82 -2.30 24.93
CA SER A 6 5.88 -1.30 23.85
C SER A 6 4.84 -1.69 22.79
N PRO A 7 4.08 -0.75 22.21
CA PRO A 7 3.15 -1.06 21.12
C PRO A 7 3.97 -1.47 19.90
N SER A 8 4.40 -2.73 19.82
CA SER A 8 5.02 -3.29 18.65
C SER A 8 3.93 -3.36 17.60
N LEU A 9 3.98 -2.48 16.60
CA LEU A 9 3.12 -2.56 15.42
C LEU A 9 3.22 -4.01 14.91
N SER A 10 2.14 -4.78 15.01
CA SER A 10 2.20 -6.16 14.52
C SER A 10 2.38 -6.11 13.01
N LEU A 11 3.15 -7.06 12.47
CA LEU A 11 3.41 -7.13 11.03
C LEU A 11 2.09 -7.24 10.24
N GLY A 12 1.10 -7.94 10.81
CA GLY A 12 -0.27 -7.99 10.28
C GLY A 12 -0.91 -6.61 10.14
N LYS A 13 -0.89 -5.78 11.21
CA LYS A 13 -1.45 -4.42 11.17
C LYS A 13 -0.68 -3.51 10.21
N PHE A 14 0.64 -3.66 10.10
CA PHE A 14 1.44 -2.94 9.11
C PHE A 14 1.00 -3.27 7.68
N CYS A 15 0.90 -4.56 7.35
CA CYS A 15 0.47 -5.01 6.03
C CYS A 15 -0.97 -4.57 5.71
N GLU A 16 -1.87 -4.56 6.70
CA GLU A 16 -3.23 -4.05 6.52
C GLU A 16 -3.24 -2.57 6.12
N VAL A 17 -2.50 -1.73 6.86
CA VAL A 17 -2.37 -0.29 6.54
C VAL A 17 -1.67 -0.08 5.20
N ALA A 18 -0.62 -0.86 4.90
CA ALA A 18 0.08 -0.82 3.63
C ALA A 18 -0.85 -1.15 2.45
N GLY A 19 -1.79 -2.09 2.60
CA GLY A 19 -2.79 -2.41 1.59
C GLY A 19 -3.68 -1.23 1.25
N TYR A 20 -4.22 -0.53 2.26
CA TYR A 20 -5.01 0.69 2.04
C TYR A 20 -4.17 1.83 1.44
N LEU A 21 -2.94 2.02 1.91
CA LEU A 21 -2.02 3.01 1.36
C LEU A 21 -1.69 2.74 -0.11
N SER A 22 -1.59 1.47 -0.51
CA SER A 22 -1.34 1.09 -1.90
C SER A 22 -2.45 1.56 -2.85
N ILE A 23 -3.71 1.45 -2.40
CA ILE A 23 -4.87 1.92 -3.17
C ILE A 23 -4.83 3.44 -3.30
N LEU A 24 -4.60 4.15 -2.18
CA LEU A 24 -4.53 5.60 -2.18
C LEU A 24 -3.37 6.12 -3.04
N ALA A 25 -2.21 5.46 -2.97
CA ALA A 25 -1.05 5.80 -3.79
C ALA A 25 -1.34 5.58 -5.28
N SER A 26 -2.02 4.49 -5.67
CA SER A 26 -2.42 4.23 -7.05
C SER A 26 -3.31 5.35 -7.61
N ILE A 27 -4.32 5.76 -6.84
CA ILE A 27 -5.24 6.86 -7.21
C ILE A 27 -4.50 8.19 -7.28
N ALA A 28 -3.62 8.46 -6.31
CA ALA A 28 -2.82 9.69 -6.29
C ALA A 28 -1.92 9.78 -7.53
N ILE A 29 -1.23 8.71 -7.91
CA ILE A 29 -0.38 8.66 -9.11
C ILE A 29 -1.20 9.00 -10.36
N TRP A 30 -2.38 8.38 -10.52
CA TRP A 30 -3.27 8.68 -11.64
C TRP A 30 -3.71 10.15 -11.64
N TYR A 31 -4.13 10.67 -10.50
CA TYR A 31 -4.59 12.06 -10.37
C TYR A 31 -3.51 13.08 -10.71
N PHE A 32 -2.28 12.87 -10.22
CA PHE A 32 -1.15 13.75 -10.51
C PHE A 32 -0.65 13.62 -11.95
N ALA A 33 -0.73 12.41 -12.54
CA ALA A 33 -0.38 12.19 -13.94
C ALA A 33 -1.31 12.92 -14.90
N GLN A 34 -2.59 13.04 -14.55
CA GLN A 34 -3.62 13.64 -15.40
C GLN A 34 -3.65 15.18 -15.36
N GLY A 35 -2.79 15.83 -14.58
CA GLY A 35 -2.71 17.30 -14.50
C GLY A 35 -2.30 17.96 -15.82
N ASP A 36 -2.95 19.08 -16.15
CA ASP A 36 -2.69 19.89 -17.34
C ASP A 36 -1.20 20.29 -17.41
N GLY A 37 -0.46 19.73 -18.38
CA GLY A 37 0.94 20.05 -18.64
C GLY A 37 1.90 18.85 -18.74
N SER A 38 1.44 17.63 -18.43
CA SER A 38 2.26 16.42 -18.59
C SER A 38 2.32 15.96 -20.06
N SER A 39 3.50 15.54 -20.54
CA SER A 39 3.64 14.93 -21.87
C SER A 39 2.93 13.58 -21.93
N VAL A 40 2.47 13.17 -23.11
CA VAL A 40 1.75 11.89 -23.33
C VAL A 40 2.55 10.69 -22.80
N GLU A 41 3.87 10.69 -23.00
CA GLU A 41 4.77 9.66 -22.48
C GLU A 41 4.80 9.61 -20.96
N ALA A 42 4.79 10.77 -20.29
CA ALA A 42 4.80 10.85 -18.83
C ALA A 42 3.50 10.32 -18.23
N VAL A 43 2.35 10.64 -18.86
CA VAL A 43 1.04 10.11 -18.48
C VAL A 43 1.03 8.59 -18.61
N ALA A 44 1.44 8.05 -19.76
CA ALA A 44 1.45 6.61 -20.00
C ALA A 44 2.37 5.84 -19.02
N HIS A 45 3.51 6.42 -18.63
CA HIS A 45 4.38 5.84 -17.61
C HIS A 45 3.73 5.82 -16.23
N ALA A 46 3.09 6.93 -15.84
CA ALA A 46 2.45 7.06 -14.55
C ALA A 46 1.21 6.17 -14.40
N GLU A 47 0.40 6.01 -15.45
CA GLU A 47 -0.75 5.08 -15.45
C GLU A 47 -0.30 3.63 -15.21
N ARG A 48 0.76 3.18 -15.88
CA ARG A 48 1.32 1.83 -15.67
C ARG A 48 1.88 1.65 -14.27
N PHE A 49 2.54 2.68 -13.74
CA PHE A 49 3.07 2.67 -12.38
C PHE A 49 1.95 2.63 -11.34
N GLY A 50 0.89 3.43 -11.53
CA GLY A 50 -0.30 3.44 -10.70
C GLY A 50 -1.00 2.07 -10.67
N LEU A 51 -1.13 1.39 -11.80
CA LEU A 51 -1.67 0.03 -11.87
C LEU A 51 -0.80 -0.98 -11.09
N PHE A 52 0.53 -0.90 -11.22
CA PHE A 52 1.45 -1.78 -10.51
C PHE A 52 1.37 -1.60 -8.99
N VAL A 53 1.33 -0.35 -8.52
CA VAL A 53 1.17 -0.02 -7.10
C VAL A 53 -0.22 -0.43 -6.59
N GLY A 54 -1.28 -0.27 -7.39
CA GLY A 54 -2.61 -0.73 -7.04
C GLY A 54 -2.69 -2.25 -6.83
N LEU A 55 -1.96 -3.02 -7.65
CA LEU A 55 -1.91 -4.48 -7.57
C LEU A 55 -1.23 -5.01 -6.31
N TRP A 56 -0.43 -4.20 -5.59
CA TRP A 56 0.18 -4.64 -4.33
C TRP A 56 -0.82 -4.73 -3.17
N ALA A 57 -1.97 -4.05 -3.25
CA ALA A 57 -3.01 -4.09 -2.21
C ALA A 57 -3.47 -5.52 -1.85
N PRO A 58 -3.88 -6.39 -2.79
CA PRO A 58 -4.24 -7.77 -2.46
C PRO A 58 -3.10 -8.56 -1.83
N THR A 59 -1.84 -8.34 -2.23
CA THR A 59 -0.69 -9.00 -1.60
C THR A 59 -0.55 -8.58 -0.15
N PHE A 60 -0.63 -7.28 0.13
CA PHE A 60 -0.55 -6.77 1.51
C PHE A 60 -1.70 -7.27 2.38
N PHE A 61 -2.93 -7.36 1.87
CA PHE A 61 -4.05 -7.94 2.62
C PHE A 61 -3.89 -9.45 2.88
N ILE A 62 -3.35 -10.21 1.92
CA ILE A 62 -3.05 -11.64 2.15
C ILE A 62 -1.96 -11.81 3.22
N LEU A 63 -0.91 -10.98 3.18
CA LEU A 63 0.13 -10.98 4.20
C LEU A 63 -0.42 -10.56 5.56
N SER A 64 -1.32 -9.58 5.61
CA SER A 64 -1.94 -9.15 6.86
C SER A 64 -2.73 -10.28 7.50
N MET A 65 -3.50 -11.06 6.73
CA MET A 65 -4.22 -12.23 7.23
C MET A 65 -3.26 -13.29 7.77
N LYS A 66 -2.16 -13.60 7.06
CA LYS A 66 -1.17 -14.59 7.48
C LYS A 66 -0.44 -14.21 8.77
N TYR A 67 0.01 -12.96 8.89
CA TYR A 67 0.79 -12.50 10.04
C TYR A 67 -0.07 -11.98 11.21
N SER A 68 -1.38 -11.85 11.02
CA SER A 68 -2.32 -11.65 12.13
C SER A 68 -2.61 -12.96 12.88
N ASP A 69 -2.48 -14.11 12.21
CA ASP A 69 -2.69 -15.46 12.80
C ASP A 69 -1.42 -16.08 13.41
N ASP A 70 -0.25 -15.44 13.25
CA ASP A 70 1.06 -15.85 13.80
C ASP A 70 1.18 -15.60 15.34
N LYS A 71 0.06 -15.79 16.04
CA LYS A 71 -0.08 -15.72 17.50
C LYS A 71 -0.55 -17.05 18.10
N LYS A 72 -0.40 -18.16 17.38
CA LYS A 72 -0.64 -19.52 17.91
C LYS A 72 0.63 -20.15 18.47
#